data_AF-A0A1V4Y8K3-F1
#
_entry.id   AF-A0A1V4Y8K3-F1
#
_cell.length_a   1.000
_cell.length_b   1.000
_cell.length_c   1.000
_cell.angle_alpha   90.00
_cell.angle_beta   90.00
_cell.angle_gamma   90.00
#
_symmetry.space_group_name_H-M   'P 1'
#
loop_
_entity.id
_entity.type
_entity.pdbx_description
1 polymer ?
#
loop_
_entity_poly.entity_id
_entity_poly.type
_entity_poly.pdbx_seq_one_letter_code
_entity_poly.pdbx_strand_id
1 'polypeptide(L)' 'MKLGGDTVLEVLEALVLQFPGLKDRVFETTTSDPKLCGYVNVFLNGDNIHHLDGLNTKVSDCDELGVLPPVSGG' A
#
# COMPACT_ATOMS: atom_id res chain seq x y z
N MET A 1 -12.21 2.18 -6.75
CA MET A 1 -11.50 2.54 -8.00
C MET A 1 -10.80 1.30 -8.53
N LYS A 2 -10.44 1.23 -9.82
CA LYS A 2 -9.68 0.09 -10.36
C LYS A 2 -8.24 0.53 -10.64
N LEU A 3 -7.28 -0.21 -10.09
CA LEU A 3 -5.84 -0.04 -10.28
C LEU A 3 -5.27 -1.36 -10.82
N GLY A 4 -4.16 -1.27 -11.55
CA GLY A 4 -3.45 -2.43 -12.07
C GLY A 4 -2.13 -2.65 -11.33
N GLY A 5 -1.69 -3.91 -11.29
CA GLY A 5 -0.43 -4.35 -10.71
C GLY A 5 -0.50 -5.84 -10.37
N ASP A 6 0.63 -6.52 -10.36
CA ASP A 6 0.77 -7.93 -9.96
C ASP A 6 1.13 -8.06 -8.46
N THR A 7 1.52 -6.95 -7.83
CA THR A 7 1.90 -6.86 -6.42
C THR A 7 1.25 -5.66 -5.73
N VAL A 8 1.21 -5.70 -4.40
CA VAL A 8 0.77 -4.56 -3.58
C VAL A 8 1.59 -3.31 -3.88
N LEU A 9 2.91 -3.43 -4.09
CA LEU A 9 3.77 -2.32 -4.48
C LEU A 9 3.27 -1.62 -5.74
N GLU A 10 3.09 -2.38 -6.83
CA GLU A 10 2.66 -1.84 -8.12
C GLU A 10 1.31 -1.15 -8.03
N VAL A 11 0.37 -1.73 -7.27
CA VAL A 11 -0.94 -1.10 -7.03
C VAL A 11 -0.79 0.21 -6.24
N LEU A 12 0.05 0.26 -5.20
CA LEU A 12 0.29 1.49 -4.44
C LEU A 12 1.04 2.54 -5.26
N GLU A 13 1.95 2.15 -6.14
CA GLU A 13 2.59 3.06 -7.10
C GLU A 13 1.56 3.62 -8.08
N ALA A 14 0.66 2.78 -8.62
CA ALA A 14 -0.44 3.22 -9.48
C ALA A 14 -1.40 4.18 -8.76
N LEU A 15 -1.68 3.95 -7.47
CA LEU A 15 -2.44 4.87 -6.62
C LEU A 15 -1.73 6.23 -6.52
N VAL A 16 -0.44 6.23 -6.22
CA VAL A 16 0.35 7.46 -6.03
C VAL A 16 0.55 8.21 -7.35
N LEU A 17 0.64 7.52 -8.49
CA LEU A 17 0.67 8.17 -9.80
C LEU A 17 -0.61 8.96 -10.09
N GLN A 18 -1.77 8.44 -9.66
CA GLN A 18 -3.04 9.17 -9.78
C GLN A 18 -3.19 10.27 -8.72
N PHE A 19 -2.61 10.07 -7.53
CA PHE A 19 -2.68 11.02 -6.42
C PHE A 19 -1.28 11.31 -5.84
N PRO A 20 -0.47 12.16 -6.51
CA PRO A 20 0.92 12.39 -6.11
C PRO A 20 1.10 12.88 -4.66
N GLY A 21 0.11 13.60 -4.12
CA GLY A 21 0.11 14.05 -2.72
C GLY A 21 0.02 12.94 -1.67
N LEU A 22 -0.24 11.68 -2.09
CA LEU A 22 -0.20 10.51 -1.21
C LEU A 22 1.19 9.87 -1.13
N LYS A 23 2.14 10.22 -2.01
CA LYS A 23 3.46 9.57 -2.08
C LYS A 23 4.16 9.54 -0.72
N ASP A 24 4.33 10.70 -0.12
CA ASP A 24 5.06 10.86 1.14
C ASP A 24 4.26 10.36 2.36
N ARG A 25 2.96 10.07 2.17
CA ARG A 25 2.12 9.46 3.19
C ARG A 25 2.20 7.94 3.14
N VAL A 26 2.25 7.35 1.95
CA VAL A 26 2.25 5.90 1.73
C VAL A 26 3.66 5.32 1.80
N PHE A 27 4.65 6.01 1.24
CA PHE A 27 6.03 5.53 1.16
C PHE A 27 7.00 6.39 1.96
N GLU A 28 8.02 5.75 2.56
CA GLU A 28 9.14 6.45 3.17
C GLU A 28 9.96 7.18 2.09
N THR A 29 10.29 8.45 2.34
CA THR A 29 11.05 9.29 1.41
C THR A 29 12.55 9.28 1.69
N THR A 30 12.97 8.62 2.77
CA THR A 30 14.36 8.57 3.24
C THR A 30 15.16 7.42 2.64
N THR A 31 14.50 6.49 1.96
CA THR A 31 15.11 5.30 1.34
C THR A 31 15.10 5.41 -0.18
N SER A 32 16.12 4.86 -0.83
CA SER A 32 16.17 4.76 -2.29
C SER A 32 15.19 3.72 -2.83
N ASP A 33 14.93 2.66 -2.05
CA ASP A 33 13.99 1.59 -2.38
C ASP A 33 12.58 1.91 -1.84
N PRO A 34 11.50 1.46 -2.52
CA PRO A 34 10.13 1.66 -2.06
C PRO A 34 9.91 0.93 -0.73
N LYS A 35 9.56 1.69 0.30
CA LYS A 35 9.26 1.16 1.63
C LYS A 35 7.98 1.81 2.15
N LEU A 36 7.08 1.00 2.71
CA LEU A 36 5.83 1.50 3.27
C LEU A 36 6.12 2.36 4.51
N CYS A 37 5.48 3.53 4.60
CA CYS A 37 5.51 4.33 5.81
C CYS A 37 5.00 3.50 7.00
N GLY A 38 5.79 3.40 8.07
CA GLY A 38 5.48 2.52 9.22
C GLY A 38 4.20 2.87 10.00
N TYR A 39 3.57 3.99 9.69
CA TYR A 39 2.29 4.41 10.27
C TYR A 39 1.09 4.13 9.35
N VAL A 40 1.31 3.69 8.10
CA VAL A 40 0.24 3.27 7.18
C VAL A 40 0.02 1.78 7.30
N ASN A 41 -1.24 1.37 7.37
CA ASN A 41 -1.60 -0.04 7.34
C ASN A 41 -2.22 -0.38 6.00
N VAL A 42 -1.78 -1.49 5.41
CA VAL A 42 -2.30 -1.99 4.15
C VAL A 42 -2.83 -3.39 4.35
N PHE A 43 -4.01 -3.65 3.80
CA PHE A 43 -4.73 -4.92 3.92
C PHE A 43 -5.10 -5.43 2.54
N LEU A 44 -4.92 -6.73 2.32
CA LEU A 44 -5.40 -7.44 1.14
C LEU A 44 -6.54 -8.35 1.58
N ASN A 45 -7.76 -8.11 1.10
CA ASN A 45 -8.97 -8.87 1.47
C ASN A 45 -9.19 -8.97 3.00
N GLY A 46 -8.77 -7.94 3.76
CA GLY A 46 -8.87 -7.88 5.22
C GLY A 46 -7.64 -8.37 5.98
N ASP A 47 -6.68 -9.03 5.32
CA ASP A 47 -5.43 -9.48 5.94
C ASP A 47 -4.34 -8.42 5.82
N ASN A 48 -3.70 -8.07 6.94
CA ASN A 48 -2.61 -7.10 6.94
C ASN A 48 -1.39 -7.67 6.19
N ILE A 49 -0.88 -6.93 5.21
CA ILE A 49 0.25 -7.38 4.37
C ILE A 49 1.54 -7.64 5.16
N HIS A 50 1.67 -7.07 6.37
CA HIS A 50 2.78 -7.36 7.27
C HIS A 50 2.82 -8.82 7.75
N HIS A 51 1.68 -9.51 7.71
CA HIS A 51 1.58 -10.95 7.98
C HIS A 51 1.67 -11.81 6.70
N LEU A 52 1.78 -11.16 5.54
CA LEU A 52 1.95 -11.77 4.22
C LEU A 52 3.39 -11.54 3.74
N ASP A 53 3.59 -11.16 2.48
CA ASP A 53 4.90 -10.87 1.89
C ASP A 53 5.15 -9.34 1.76
N GLY A 54 4.49 -8.56 2.62
CA GLY A 54 4.58 -7.10 2.61
C GLY A 54 4.21 -6.51 1.24
N LEU A 55 5.05 -5.60 0.74
CA LEU A 55 4.87 -4.96 -0.56
C LEU A 55 4.94 -5.92 -1.75
N ASN A 56 5.58 -7.09 -1.60
CA ASN A 56 5.68 -8.12 -2.64
C ASN A 56 4.46 -9.04 -2.68
N THR A 57 3.52 -8.89 -1.74
CA THR A 57 2.28 -9.68 -1.70
C THR A 57 1.59 -9.60 -3.06
N LYS A 58 1.32 -10.77 -3.65
CA LYS A 58 0.65 -10.88 -4.96
C LYS A 58 -0.81 -10.48 -4.86
N VAL A 59 -1.30 -9.81 -5.90
CA VAL A 59 -2.68 -9.38 -6.03
C VAL A 59 -3.30 -9.91 -7.32
N SER A 60 -4.61 -10.12 -7.31
CA SER A 60 -5.42 -10.56 -8.45
C SER A 60 -6.51 -9.53 -8.77
N ASP A 61 -7.12 -9.61 -9.96
CA ASP A 61 -8.09 -8.62 -10.46
C ASP A 61 -9.36 -8.47 -9.59
N CYS A 62 -9.64 -9.45 -8.73
CA CYS A 62 -10.80 -9.43 -7.82
C CYS A 62 -10.43 -9.13 -6.35
N ASP A 63 -9.16 -8.86 -6.05
CA ASP A 63 -8.73 -8.56 -4.69
C ASP A 63 -9.03 -7.11 -4.30
N GLU A 64 -9.37 -6.92 -3.04
CA GLU A 64 -9.57 -5.60 -2.44
C GLU A 64 -8.34 -5.19 -1.63
N LEU A 65 -7.77 -4.03 -1.97
CA LEU A 65 -6.68 -3.42 -1.20
C LEU A 65 -7.20 -2.27 -0.34
N GLY A 66 -7.15 -2.44 0.97
CA GLY A 66 -7.47 -1.40 1.95
C GLY A 66 -6.21 -0.66 2.40
N VAL A 67 -6.19 0.66 2.29
CA VAL A 67 -5.10 1.51 2.80
C VAL A 67 -5.66 2.40 3.90
N LEU A 68 -5.24 2.17 5.14
CA LEU A 68 -5.72 2.90 6.30
C LEU A 68 -4.63 3.80 6.87
N PRO A 69 -4.95 5.07 7.18
CA PRO A 69 -4.04 5.95 7.90
C PRO A 69 -3.74 5.39 9.30
N PRO A 70 -2.71 5.91 9.99
CA PRO A 70 -2.46 5.53 11.37
C PRO A 70 -3.71 5.75 12.21
N VAL A 71 -4.10 4.70 12.94
CA VAL A 71 -5.19 4.78 13.90
C VAL A 71 -4.60 5.38 15.17
N SER A 72 -4.81 6.67 15.40
CA SER A 72 -4.61 7.24 16.74
C SER A 72 -5.73 6.71 17.63
N GLY A 73 -5.39 5.77 18.51
CA GLY A 73 -6.29 5.37 19.60
C GLY A 73 -6.61 6.57 20.47
N GLY A 74 -7.90 6.84 20.64
CA GLY A 74 -8.41 7.75 21.68
C GLY A 74 -8.46 7.07 23.04
#